data_AF-A0A0D0QP44-F1
#
_entry.id   AF-A0A0D0QP44-F1
#
_cell.length_a   1.000
_cell.length_b   1.000
_cell.length_c   1.000
_cell.angle_alpha   90.00
_cell.angle_beta   90.00
_cell.angle_gamma   90.00
#
_symmetry.space_group_name_H-M   'P 1'
#
loop_
_entity.id
_entity.type
_entity.pdbx_description
1 polymer ?
#
loop_
_entity_poly.entity_id
_entity_poly.type
_entity_poly.pdbx_seq_one_letter_code
_entity_poly.pdbx_strand_id
1 'polypeptide(L)' 'MNETYFPIFVPMKGKKVIIYGGGTIAMRRVKTLLDFKADITVIAPTIIEKLESITYK' A
#
# COMPACT_ATOMS: atom_id res chain seq x y z
N MET A 1 -11.99 4.71 22.99
CA MET A 1 -11.83 3.40 22.31
C MET A 1 -10.45 2.86 22.65
N ASN A 2 -10.35 2.04 23.71
CA ASN A 2 -9.11 1.33 24.06
C ASN A 2 -9.31 -0.15 23.72
N GLU A 3 -9.39 -0.47 22.43
CA GLU A 3 -9.33 -1.85 21.99
C GLU A 3 -7.87 -2.23 21.74
N THR A 4 -7.40 -3.29 22.41
CA THR A 4 -6.10 -3.90 22.14
C THR A 4 -6.26 -4.95 21.05
N TYR A 5 -5.74 -4.67 19.87
CA TYR A 5 -5.76 -5.62 18.75
C TYR A 5 -4.59 -6.61 18.85
N PHE A 6 -4.88 -7.88 18.57
CA PHE A 6 -3.86 -8.91 18.41
C PHE A 6 -3.31 -8.86 16.96
N PRO A 7 -1.99 -8.85 16.74
CA PRO A 7 -1.43 -8.82 15.40
C PRO A 7 -1.69 -10.15 14.68
N ILE A 8 -2.19 -10.08 13.44
CA ILE A 8 -2.29 -11.25 12.56
C ILE A 8 -1.40 -11.07 11.34
N PHE A 9 -0.82 -12.17 10.86
CA PHE A 9 -0.05 -12.20 9.63
C PHE A 9 -0.93 -12.72 8.49
N VAL A 10 -0.97 -11.98 7.38
CA VAL A 10 -1.75 -12.33 6.19
C VAL A 10 -0.78 -12.54 5.02
N PRO A 11 -0.85 -13.65 4.28
CA PRO A 11 0.00 -13.84 3.10
C PRO A 11 -0.43 -12.87 2.00
N MET A 12 0.44 -11.93 1.62
CA MET A 12 0.07 -10.86 0.67
C MET A 12 0.51 -11.12 -0.78
N LYS A 13 1.37 -12.11 -1.03
CA LYS A 13 1.88 -12.40 -2.38
C LYS A 13 0.72 -12.63 -3.36
N GLY A 14 0.64 -11.81 -4.40
CA GLY A 14 -0.40 -11.86 -5.42
C GLY A 14 -1.80 -11.47 -4.96
N LYS A 15 -1.98 -11.02 -3.71
CA LYS A 15 -3.27 -10.50 -3.26
C LYS A 15 -3.52 -9.13 -3.88
N LYS A 16 -4.72 -8.95 -4.42
CA LYS A 16 -5.19 -7.66 -4.94
C LYS A 16 -5.43 -6.69 -3.79
N VAL A 17 -4.81 -5.52 -3.85
CA VAL A 17 -4.96 -4.44 -2.87
C VAL A 17 -5.29 -3.15 -3.62
N ILE A 18 -6.36 -2.49 -3.22
CA ILE A 18 -6.72 -1.17 -3.75
C ILE A 18 -6.35 -0.12 -2.70
N ILE A 19 -5.61 0.90 -3.12
CA ILE A 19 -5.24 2.05 -2.29
C ILE A 19 -5.91 3.29 -2.88
N TYR A 20 -6.72 3.96 -2.08
CA TYR A 20 -7.33 5.23 -2.45
C TYR A 20 -6.49 6.40 -1.96
N GLY A 21 -6.21 7.35 -2.86
CA GLY A 21 -5.39 8.52 -2.62
C GLY A 21 -3.98 8.39 -3.18
N GLY A 22 -3.40 9.51 -3.62
CA GLY A 22 -2.10 9.58 -4.31
C GLY A 22 -1.03 10.39 -3.57
N GLY A 23 -1.26 10.72 -2.30
CA GLY A 23 -0.35 11.51 -1.47
C GLY A 23 0.68 10.68 -0.69
N THR A 24 1.36 11.33 0.25
CA THR A 24 2.45 10.73 1.05
C THR A 24 2.03 9.50 1.85
N ILE A 25 0.78 9.44 2.32
CA ILE A 25 0.27 8.27 3.07
C ILE A 25 0.15 7.06 2.15
N ALA A 26 -0.45 7.23 0.96
CA ALA A 26 -0.57 6.17 -0.03
C ALA A 26 0.81 5.66 -0.46
N MET A 27 1.75 6.57 -0.71
CA MET A 27 3.14 6.24 -1.02
C MET A 27 3.79 5.33 0.04
N ARG A 28 3.64 5.67 1.33
CA ARG A 28 4.16 4.85 2.43
C ARG A 28 3.50 3.46 2.48
N ARG A 29 2.20 3.37 2.23
CA ARG A 29 1.46 2.09 2.22
C ARG A 29 1.88 1.21 1.03
N VAL A 30 1.97 1.80 -0.16
CA VAL A 30 2.44 1.10 -1.38
C VAL A 30 3.82 0.51 -1.14
N LYS A 31 4.77 1.30 -0.63
CA LYS A 31 6.13 0.83 -0.35
C LYS A 31 6.13 -0.41 0.54
N THR A 32 5.44 -0.37 1.68
CA THR A 32 5.35 -1.52 2.59
C THR A 32 4.70 -2.73 1.94
N LEU A 33 3.61 -2.55 1.18
CA LEU A 33 2.87 -3.66 0.58
C LEU A 33 3.60 -4.31 -0.61
N LEU A 34 4.40 -3.53 -1.36
CA LEU A 34 5.24 -4.04 -2.44
C LEU A 34 6.31 -5.01 -1.91
N ASP A 35 6.89 -4.75 -0.74
CA ASP A 35 7.85 -5.67 -0.11
C ASP A 35 7.24 -7.07 0.13
N PHE A 36 5.91 -7.16 0.25
CA PHE A 36 5.18 -8.42 0.38
C PHE A 36 4.58 -8.96 -0.93
N LYS A 37 4.98 -8.42 -2.08
CA LYS A 37 4.57 -8.85 -3.43
C LYS A 37 3.05 -8.80 -3.65
N ALA A 38 2.37 -7.84 -3.03
CA ALA A 38 0.96 -7.59 -3.30
C ALA A 38 0.77 -7.07 -4.74
N ASP A 39 -0.39 -7.37 -5.32
CA ASP A 39 -0.84 -6.78 -6.60
C ASP A 39 -1.63 -5.51 -6.27
N ILE A 40 -0.99 -4.35 -6.45
CA ILE A 40 -1.48 -3.08 -5.91
C ILE A 40 -2.03 -2.20 -7.04
N THR A 41 -3.26 -1.74 -6.87
CA THR A 41 -3.87 -0.68 -7.69
C THR A 41 -4.05 0.58 -6.86
N VAL A 42 -3.53 1.71 -7.33
CA VAL A 42 -3.74 3.02 -6.69
C VAL A 42 -4.78 3.80 -7.49
N ILE A 43 -5.77 4.36 -6.81
CA ILE A 43 -6.84 5.16 -7.40
C ILE A 43 -6.83 6.55 -6.74
N ALA A 44 -6.55 7.58 -7.53
CA ALA A 44 -6.54 8.97 -7.06
C ALA A 44 -6.77 9.95 -8.21
N PRO A 45 -7.40 11.12 -7.97
CA PRO A 45 -7.47 12.20 -8.96
C PRO A 45 -6.10 12.82 -9.29
N THR A 46 -5.13 12.69 -8.38
CA THR A 46 -3.78 13.24 -8.52
C THR A 46 -2.80 12.34 -7.76
N ILE A 47 -1.61 12.13 -8.31
CA ILE A 47 -0.56 11.29 -7.74
C ILE A 47 0.71 12.14 -7.59
N ILE A 48 1.40 12.02 -6.45
CA ILE A 48 2.70 12.66 -6.27
C ILE A 48 3.77 11.90 -7.05
N GLU A 49 4.72 12.62 -7.64
CA GLU A 49 5.81 12.07 -8.45
C GLU A 49 6.57 10.92 -7.76
N LYS A 50 6.81 11.05 -6.44
CA LYS A 50 7.48 10.01 -5.64
C LYS A 50 6.73 8.69 -5.61
N LEU A 51 5.41 8.71 -5.72
CA LEU A 51 4.57 7.51 -5.72
C LEU A 51 4.56 6.85 -7.11
N GLU A 52 4.51 7.64 -8.17
CA GLU A 52 4.63 7.13 -9.55
C GLU A 52 5.99 6.49 -9.82
N SER A 53 7.03 7.01 -9.18
CA SER A 53 8.41 6.53 -9.34
C SER A 53 8.74 5.27 -8.52
N ILE A 54 7.79 4.71 -7.75
CA ILE A 54 8.07 3.52 -6.94
C ILE A 54 8.19 2.29 -7.84
N THR A 55 9.34 1.61 -7.77
CA THR A 55 9.55 0.30 -8.39
C THR A 55 9.70 -0.79 -7.33
N TYR A 56 9.34 -2.01 -7.71
CA TYR A 56 9.67 -3.21 -6.95
C TYR A 56 11.19 -3.48 -7.03
N LYS A 57 11.79 -4.04 -5.97
CA LYS A 57 13.23 -4.39 -5.90
C LYS A 57 13.51 -5.82 -6.30
#